data_AF-A0AAV6B6C5-F1
#
_entry.id   AF-A0AAV6B6C5-F1
#
_cell.length_a   1.000
_cell.length_b   1.000
_cell.length_c   1.000
_cell.angle_alpha   90.00
_cell.angle_beta   90.00
_cell.angle_gamma   90.00
#
_symmetry.space_group_name_H-M   'P 1'
#
loop_
_entity.id
_entity.type
_entity.pdbx_description
1 polymer ?
#
loop_
_entity_poly.entity_id
_entity_poly.type
_entity_poly.pdbx_seq_one_letter_code
_entity_poly.pdbx_strand_id
1 'polypeptide(L)'
;MGKTKGVNQAEFEVGSEVRIADRAFLEEFLEAGQYHNELEPEQLEFAGRTAKVKAVEFFHGGDEIYTLEGIPGVWHEECLAAA
;
A
#
# COMPACT_ATOMS: atom_id res chain seq x y z
N MET A 1 10.33 -5.25 4.06
CA MET A 1 10.46 -5.49 5.53
C MET A 1 9.68 -4.42 6.25
N GLY A 2 8.65 -4.79 7.01
CA GLY A 2 7.78 -3.86 7.75
C GLY A 2 8.55 -2.77 8.48
N LYS A 3 8.23 -1.50 8.19
CA LYS A 3 9.09 -0.36 8.59
C LYS A 3 9.22 -0.19 10.09
N THR A 4 8.21 -0.57 10.89
CA THR A 4 8.25 -0.37 12.35
C THR A 4 7.98 -1.63 13.17
N LYS A 5 7.17 -2.58 12.68
CA LYS A 5 6.79 -3.79 13.42
C LYS A 5 7.65 -5.03 13.14
N GLY A 6 8.49 -4.99 12.10
CA GLY A 6 9.38 -6.08 11.73
C GLY A 6 8.75 -7.15 10.84
N VAL A 7 9.50 -8.24 10.57
CA VAL A 7 9.11 -9.25 9.57
C VAL A 7 7.78 -9.93 9.91
N ASN A 8 6.89 -10.02 8.91
CA ASN A 8 5.58 -10.66 8.99
C ASN A 8 4.61 -10.05 10.03
N GLN A 9 4.79 -8.77 10.37
CA GLN A 9 3.82 -8.01 11.16
C GLN A 9 3.34 -6.81 10.37
N ALA A 10 2.07 -6.83 10.00
CA ALA A 10 1.49 -5.77 9.20
C ALA A 10 1.59 -4.42 9.92
N GLU A 11 2.18 -3.41 9.27
CA GLU A 11 2.11 -2.02 9.74
C GLU A 11 0.65 -1.63 9.97
N PHE A 12 -0.22 -1.96 9.02
CA PHE A 12 -1.66 -1.71 9.10
C PHE A 12 -2.45 -3.01 9.18
N GLU A 13 -3.11 -3.28 10.30
CA GLU A 13 -3.91 -4.50 10.47
C GLU A 13 -5.21 -4.45 9.66
N VAL A 14 -5.78 -5.60 9.31
CA VAL A 14 -7.11 -5.66 8.68
C VAL A 14 -8.15 -4.90 9.51
N GLY A 15 -8.92 -4.04 8.85
CA GLY A 15 -9.90 -3.13 9.47
C GLY A 15 -9.33 -1.76 9.83
N SER A 16 -8.02 -1.56 9.78
CA SER A 16 -7.39 -0.25 10.01
C SER A 16 -7.76 0.74 8.91
N GLU A 17 -7.93 1.99 9.29
CA GLU A 17 -8.13 3.08 8.34
C GLU A 17 -6.77 3.65 7.91
N VAL A 18 -6.56 3.72 6.60
CA VAL A 18 -5.32 4.19 5.98
C VAL A 18 -5.63 5.24 4.92
N ARG A 19 -4.69 6.17 4.76
CA ARG A 19 -4.70 7.16 3.69
C ARG A 19 -3.72 6.75 2.60
N ILE A 20 -4.20 6.74 1.37
CA ILE A 20 -3.37 6.55 0.17
C ILE A 20 -2.52 7.82 -0.01
N ALA A 21 -1.24 7.63 -0.34
CA ALA A 21 -0.30 8.70 -0.63
C ALA A 21 -0.83 9.66 -1.70
N ASP A 22 -0.26 10.87 -1.74
CA ASP A 22 -0.63 11.86 -2.75
C ASP A 22 -0.14 11.44 -4.14
N ARG A 23 -0.69 12.10 -5.17
CA ARG A 23 -0.49 11.70 -6.55
C ARG A 23 0.98 11.79 -6.97
N ALA A 24 1.70 12.82 -6.51
CA ALA A 24 3.10 13.02 -6.90
C ALA A 24 3.96 11.86 -6.39
N PHE A 25 3.75 11.45 -5.13
CA PHE A 25 4.44 10.29 -4.59
C PHE A 25 4.11 9.00 -5.36
N LEU A 26 2.83 8.75 -5.68
CA LEU A 26 2.45 7.54 -6.41
C LEU A 26 3.02 7.53 -7.84
N GLU A 27 3.12 8.68 -8.50
CA GLU A 27 3.74 8.82 -9.82
C GLU A 27 5.25 8.50 -9.74
N GLU A 28 5.96 9.06 -8.77
CA GLU A 28 7.38 8.74 -8.54
C GLU A 28 7.61 7.26 -8.20
N PHE A 29 6.73 6.68 -7.38
CA PHE A 29 6.79 5.27 -7.00
C PHE A 29 6.56 4.35 -8.19
N LEU A 30 5.60 4.69 -9.07
CA LEU A 30 5.33 3.99 -10.31
C LEU A 30 6.53 4.06 -11.27
N GLU A 31 7.11 5.24 -11.45
CA GLU A 31 8.27 5.43 -12.35
C GLU A 31 9.53 4.70 -11.86
N ALA A 32 9.69 4.53 -10.55
CA ALA A 32 10.86 3.85 -9.97
C ALA A 32 10.90 2.34 -10.33
N GLY A 33 9.74 1.69 -10.43
CA GLY A 33 9.59 0.30 -10.89
C GLY A 33 10.39 -0.76 -10.12
N GLN A 34 10.53 -0.60 -8.79
CA GLN A 34 11.45 -1.41 -7.98
C GLN A 34 10.78 -2.60 -7.26
N TYR A 35 9.45 -2.72 -7.31
CA TYR A 35 8.69 -3.65 -6.46
C TYR A 35 8.00 -4.74 -7.27
N HIS A 36 8.03 -5.97 -6.74
CA HIS A 36 7.15 -7.03 -7.22
C HIS A 36 5.70 -6.62 -6.91
N ASN A 37 4.85 -6.48 -7.93
CA ASN A 37 3.50 -5.85 -7.88
C ASN A 37 3.53 -4.32 -7.99
N GLU A 38 4.11 -3.79 -9.06
CA GLU A 38 4.09 -2.35 -9.36
C GLU A 38 2.66 -1.79 -9.35
N LEU A 39 2.54 -0.50 -9.01
CA LEU A 39 1.27 0.21 -9.16
C LEU A 39 0.82 0.15 -10.62
N GLU A 40 -0.48 0.15 -10.84
CA GLU A 40 -1.06 0.40 -12.16
C GLU A 40 -1.41 1.89 -12.31
N PRO A 41 -1.31 2.49 -13.52
CA PRO A 41 -1.65 3.90 -13.72
C PRO A 41 -3.05 4.30 -13.25
N GLU A 42 -4.01 3.37 -13.29
CA GLU A 42 -5.39 3.57 -12.82
C GLU A 42 -5.47 3.77 -11.30
N GLN A 43 -4.49 3.25 -10.54
CA GLN A 43 -4.43 3.42 -9.09
C GLN A 43 -4.13 4.88 -8.68
N LEU A 44 -3.53 5.69 -9.56
CA LEU A 44 -3.26 7.12 -9.31
C LEU A 44 -4.54 7.94 -9.07
N GLU A 45 -5.69 7.48 -9.56
CA GLU A 45 -7.00 8.13 -9.38
C GLU A 45 -7.54 8.04 -7.95
N PHE A 46 -6.90 7.21 -7.11
CA PHE A 46 -7.23 7.02 -5.70
C PHE A 46 -6.28 7.76 -4.75
N ALA A 47 -5.34 8.54 -5.30
CA ALA A 47 -4.42 9.36 -4.52
C ALA A 47 -5.14 10.20 -3.46
N GLY A 48 -4.58 10.23 -2.25
CA GLY A 48 -5.08 11.02 -1.13
C GLY A 48 -6.41 10.54 -0.52
N ARG A 49 -7.02 9.45 -1.01
CA ARG A 49 -8.25 8.90 -0.43
C ARG A 49 -7.96 8.10 0.84
N THR A 50 -8.95 8.06 1.71
CA THR A 50 -8.95 7.19 2.89
C THR A 50 -9.76 5.93 2.60
N ALA A 51 -9.25 4.78 3.01
CA ALA A 51 -9.92 3.48 2.88
C ALA A 51 -9.57 2.58 4.05
N LYS A 52 -10.31 1.48 4.20
CA LYS A 52 -10.01 0.44 5.20
C LYS A 52 -9.18 -0.68 4.60
N VAL A 53 -8.25 -1.21 5.37
CA VAL A 53 -7.49 -2.41 5.02
C VAL A 53 -8.45 -3.60 5.02
N LYS A 54 -8.62 -4.24 3.87
CA LYS A 54 -9.44 -5.43 3.68
C LYS A 54 -8.65 -6.72 3.93
N ALA A 55 -7.42 -6.76 3.46
CA ALA A 55 -6.52 -7.92 3.59
C ALA A 55 -5.07 -7.45 3.58
N VAL A 56 -4.21 -8.23 4.23
CA VAL A 56 -2.76 -8.06 4.19
C VAL A 56 -2.14 -9.39 3.80
N GLU A 57 -1.21 -9.36 2.85
CA GLU A 57 -0.42 -10.51 2.44
C GLU A 57 1.07 -10.18 2.56
N PHE A 58 1.88 -11.20 2.82
CA PHE A 58 3.33 -11.05 3.00
C PHE A 58 4.05 -11.78 1.87
N PHE A 59 4.93 -11.08 1.16
CA PHE A 59 5.79 -11.68 0.15
C PHE A 59 7.08 -12.25 0.78
N HIS A 60 7.69 -13.25 0.13
CA HIS A 60 8.94 -13.85 0.58
C HIS A 60 10.04 -12.78 0.66
N GLY A 61 10.44 -12.42 1.88
CA GLY A 61 11.32 -11.26 2.15
C GLY A 61 10.75 -10.28 3.18
N GLY A 62 9.46 -10.43 3.52
CA GLY A 62 8.78 -9.61 4.53
C GLY A 62 8.26 -8.29 4.00
N ASP A 63 8.00 -8.19 2.70
CA ASP A 63 7.27 -7.07 2.11
C ASP A 63 5.78 -7.26 2.25
N GLU A 64 5.11 -6.16 2.58
CA GLU A 64 3.70 -6.14 2.96
C GLU A 64 2.90 -5.52 1.84
N ILE A 65 1.90 -6.27 1.39
CA ILE A 65 0.98 -5.83 0.36
C ILE A 65 -0.44 -5.82 0.89
N TYR A 66 -1.17 -4.78 0.51
CA TYR A 66 -2.46 -4.42 1.08
C TYR A 66 -3.54 -4.43 0.02
N THR A 67 -4.68 -5.02 0.35
CA THR A 67 -5.94 -4.83 -0.38
C THR A 67 -6.83 -3.88 0.41
N LEU A 68 -7.46 -2.91 -0.25
CA LEU A 68 -8.30 -1.90 0.39
C LEU A 68 -9.78 -2.11 0.07
N GLU A 69 -10.66 -1.76 1.00
CA GLU A 69 -12.11 -1.85 0.79
C GLU A 69 -12.59 -0.79 -0.23
N GLY A 70 -13.18 -1.24 -1.34
CA GLY A 70 -13.75 -0.35 -2.36
C GLY A 70 -12.71 0.36 -3.25
N ILE A 71 -11.43 0.06 -3.07
CA ILE A 71 -10.33 0.59 -3.89
C ILE A 71 -9.64 -0.60 -4.58
N PRO A 72 -9.64 -0.66 -5.92
CA PRO A 72 -8.99 -1.74 -6.65
C PRO A 72 -7.46 -1.68 -6.54
N GLY A 73 -6.82 -2.78 -6.93
CA GLY A 73 -5.36 -2.92 -6.96
C GLY A 73 -4.74 -3.43 -5.67
N VAL A 74 -3.43 -3.60 -5.72
CA VAL A 74 -2.57 -3.99 -4.59
C VAL A 74 -1.73 -2.78 -4.21
N TRP A 75 -1.57 -2.55 -2.92
CA TRP A 75 -0.92 -1.35 -2.38
C TRP A 75 0.29 -1.76 -1.55
N HIS A 76 1.44 -1.16 -1.82
CA HIS A 76 2.62 -1.30 -0.96
C HIS A 76 2.45 -0.45 0.29
N GLU A 77 3.06 -0.90 1.39
CA GLU A 77 3.12 -0.14 2.65
C GLU A 77 3.53 1.32 2.43
N GLU A 78 4.51 1.57 1.55
CA GLU A 78 5.01 2.91 1.23
C GLU A 78 3.98 3.84 0.60
N CYS A 79 2.96 3.27 -0.04
CA CYS A 79 1.88 4.04 -0.64
C CYS A 79 0.78 4.39 0.37
N LEU A 80 0.93 3.98 1.64
CA LEU A 80 -0.07 4.11 2.69
C LEU A 80 0.48 4.85 3.92
N ALA A 81 -0.40 5.59 4.57
CA ALA A 81 -0.14 6.21 5.87
C ALA A 81 -1.33 5.98 6.81
N ALA A 82 -1.10 6.08 8.12
CA ALA A 82 -2.22 6.15 9.08
C ALA A 82 -3.09 7.37 8.76
N ALA A 83 -4.42 7.17 8.75
CA ALA A 83 -5.39 8.21 8.42
C ALA A 83 -5.55 9.29 9.51
#